data_AF-A0A9P9E9M0-F1
#
_entry.id   AF-A0A9P9E9M0-F1
#
_cell.length_a   1.000
_cell.length_b   1.000
_cell.length_c   1.000
_cell.angle_alpha   90.00
_cell.angle_beta   90.00
_cell.angle_gamma   90.00
#
_symmetry.space_group_name_H-M   'P 1'
#
loop_
_entity.id
_entity.type
_entity.pdbx_description
1 polymer ?
#
loop_
_entity_poly.entity_id
_entity_poly.type
_entity_poly.pdbx_seq_one_letter_code
_entity_poly.pdbx_strand_id
1 'polypeptide(L)'
;MTSSEAQPSEELPPSDAAPEENEDDNLKTLKYHLLGPSLTKAGLEKVDQTKVSDIIYNASKGSKFFNREEVRDKVLTQKIERIISRKARLETQDLTRELCNADRLIAELEVSRDLTQHIVHVDCDAFYAAVELLDRPELKDLPFAVGGGVLTTCNYVARQYGCRSGMASFVAKKLCPELVFIKLNFDKYTSKAQEVREVFVNYDPRFESASIDEAYLNITDYCREKAMDPTEAVEQMRREVHEKANITVSAGIAANAKLAKICSNINKPNGQYVLPNDRAAIMAFMRDLPTRKVNGIGRVLERELLEIGIQTCGNIYAQRQFLNPLFGDKTSTFLARCYLGLGRTRIQPADEYERKSVGTESTFREMSEPAKLKEKLRWIAEELEKDLKRAECKGRTLCLKVKLHTFEVFTRQVVVPRAIHLSADLYDYALPILTKLEQEMPGLRLRLMGLRVTHLVSTKKPDTMKFFGFQSHRPEPEEQSSSGLKRKAIDDEGEWEQWPEDEFRDFDSPGDLPITPEDTSDFSPVRRHGKEIAPNPTMKSPPREESLWDCPICGRPQATDERVFNDHIDSCLSRQTIREAVHADGSSIPPAQEPEVKRPRLADKKRGRPRALDPKQKQLCFGG
;
A
#
# COMPACT_ATOMS: atom_id res chain seq x y z
N MET A 1 -55.62 -36.78 -52.49
CA MET A 1 -56.59 -35.75 -52.04
C MET A 1 -56.73 -35.88 -50.54
N THR A 2 -56.35 -34.81 -49.81
CA THR A 2 -56.68 -34.49 -48.40
C THR A 2 -56.39 -35.49 -47.27
N SER A 3 -56.07 -34.91 -46.09
CA SER A 3 -55.96 -35.49 -44.73
C SER A 3 -54.52 -35.88 -44.33
N SER A 4 -53.80 -35.03 -43.59
CA SER A 4 -53.75 -34.89 -42.12
C SER A 4 -53.11 -36.08 -41.41
N GLU A 5 -51.91 -35.91 -40.87
CA GLU A 5 -51.45 -36.66 -39.70
C GLU A 5 -50.34 -35.87 -38.98
N ALA A 6 -50.46 -35.83 -37.67
CA ALA A 6 -49.74 -34.98 -36.73
C ALA A 6 -48.30 -35.46 -36.47
N GLN A 7 -47.39 -34.51 -36.21
CA GLN A 7 -46.08 -34.81 -35.63
C GLN A 7 -46.10 -34.53 -34.12
N PRO A 8 -45.53 -35.44 -33.28
CA PRO A 8 -45.48 -35.28 -31.84
C PRO A 8 -44.35 -34.33 -31.42
N SER A 9 -44.62 -33.60 -30.33
CA SER A 9 -43.71 -32.73 -29.60
C SER A 9 -42.59 -33.53 -28.93
N GLU A 10 -41.33 -33.22 -29.25
CA GLU A 10 -40.17 -33.61 -28.44
C GLU A 10 -39.80 -32.48 -27.49
N GLU A 11 -39.80 -32.82 -26.20
CA GLU A 11 -39.46 -31.97 -25.06
C GLU A 11 -37.97 -31.59 -25.08
N LEU A 12 -37.69 -30.30 -24.93
CA LEU A 12 -36.35 -29.79 -24.62
C LEU A 12 -35.99 -30.18 -23.18
N PRO A 13 -34.78 -30.70 -22.91
CA PRO A 13 -34.34 -30.96 -21.55
C PRO A 13 -34.12 -29.63 -20.80
N PRO A 14 -34.44 -29.55 -19.50
CA PRO A 14 -34.28 -28.33 -18.73
C PRO A 14 -32.78 -28.00 -18.55
N SER A 15 -32.41 -26.79 -18.96
CA SER A 15 -31.12 -26.17 -18.64
C SER A 15 -31.15 -25.67 -17.19
N ASP A 16 -30.74 -26.50 -16.25
CA ASP A 16 -30.47 -26.04 -14.88
C ASP A 16 -29.31 -26.82 -14.28
N ALA A 17 -28.10 -26.33 -14.58
CA ALA A 17 -26.88 -26.67 -13.85
C ALA A 17 -25.88 -25.49 -13.95
N ALA A 18 -26.18 -24.38 -13.27
CA ALA A 18 -25.18 -23.38 -12.89
C ALA A 18 -25.73 -22.42 -11.81
N PRO A 19 -25.52 -22.72 -10.52
CA PRO A 19 -25.07 -21.66 -9.60
C PRO A 19 -23.87 -22.03 -8.68
N GLU A 20 -23.51 -23.30 -8.54
CA GLU A 20 -22.53 -23.72 -7.51
C GLU A 20 -21.06 -23.41 -7.87
N GLU A 21 -20.66 -23.51 -9.15
CA GLU A 21 -19.26 -23.28 -9.56
C GLU A 21 -18.83 -21.82 -9.39
N ASN A 22 -19.74 -20.86 -9.62
CA ASN A 22 -19.44 -19.43 -9.52
C ASN A 22 -19.24 -18.96 -8.07
N GLU A 23 -19.92 -19.56 -7.08
CA GLU A 23 -19.73 -19.17 -5.68
C GLU A 23 -18.39 -19.66 -5.13
N ASP A 24 -17.98 -20.88 -5.48
CA ASP A 24 -16.71 -21.44 -5.03
C ASP A 24 -15.50 -20.68 -5.61
N ASP A 25 -15.57 -20.30 -6.89
CA ASP A 25 -14.49 -19.52 -7.51
C ASP A 25 -14.38 -18.09 -6.98
N ASN A 26 -15.49 -17.40 -6.74
CA ASN A 26 -15.50 -16.11 -6.07
C ASN A 26 -14.91 -16.18 -4.64
N LEU A 27 -15.17 -17.28 -3.93
CA LEU A 27 -14.59 -17.50 -2.61
C LEU A 27 -13.07 -17.73 -2.70
N LYS A 28 -12.59 -18.50 -3.68
CA LYS A 28 -11.16 -18.72 -3.92
C LYS A 28 -10.43 -17.42 -4.23
N THR A 29 -10.96 -16.58 -5.12
CA THR A 29 -10.33 -15.29 -5.49
C THR A 29 -10.24 -14.35 -4.29
N LEU A 30 -11.31 -14.27 -3.50
CA LEU A 30 -11.33 -13.45 -2.30
C LEU A 30 -10.34 -13.95 -1.24
N LYS A 31 -10.25 -15.27 -1.01
CA LYS A 31 -9.25 -15.85 -0.11
C LYS A 31 -7.83 -15.51 -0.55
N TYR A 32 -7.53 -15.62 -1.85
CA TYR A 32 -6.24 -15.20 -2.40
C TYR A 32 -6.00 -13.69 -2.21
N HIS A 33 -7.02 -12.86 -2.45
CA HIS A 33 -6.95 -11.41 -2.24
C HIS A 33 -6.55 -11.05 -0.81
N LEU A 34 -7.16 -11.71 0.18
CA LEU A 34 -6.94 -11.50 1.61
C LEU A 34 -5.55 -11.94 2.10
N LEU A 35 -4.83 -12.78 1.34
CA LEU A 35 -3.44 -13.11 1.66
C LEU A 35 -2.51 -11.89 1.61
N GLY A 36 -2.90 -10.82 0.90
CA GLY A 36 -2.16 -9.57 0.87
C GLY A 36 -0.87 -9.61 0.04
N PRO A 37 -0.14 -8.49 -0.01
CA PRO A 37 0.94 -8.30 -0.98
C PRO A 37 2.23 -9.07 -0.67
N SER A 38 2.42 -9.53 0.57
CA SER A 38 3.67 -10.17 1.04
C SER A 38 3.65 -11.71 0.96
N LEU A 39 2.73 -12.29 0.18
CA LEU A 39 2.57 -13.75 0.05
C LEU A 39 3.85 -14.47 -0.42
N THR A 40 4.61 -13.84 -1.32
CA THR A 40 5.78 -14.44 -1.97
C THR A 40 7.10 -14.14 -1.26
N LYS A 41 7.05 -13.67 0.00
CA LYS A 41 8.25 -13.38 0.81
C LYS A 41 9.04 -14.66 1.10
N ALA A 42 10.36 -14.53 1.10
CA ALA A 42 11.28 -15.62 1.41
C ALA A 42 11.01 -16.23 2.80
N GLY A 43 11.11 -17.55 2.92
CA GLY A 43 10.83 -18.30 4.15
C GLY A 43 9.37 -18.70 4.32
N LEU A 44 8.53 -18.54 3.28
CA LEU A 44 7.13 -18.97 3.24
C LEU A 44 6.90 -20.19 2.33
N GLU A 45 7.95 -20.73 1.71
CA GLU A 45 7.86 -21.72 0.62
C GLU A 45 7.25 -23.05 1.08
N LYS A 46 7.46 -23.42 2.35
CA LYS A 46 6.96 -24.68 2.94
C LYS A 46 5.61 -24.53 3.64
N VAL A 47 5.03 -23.33 3.65
CA VAL A 47 3.80 -23.04 4.38
C VAL A 47 2.59 -23.45 3.55
N ASP A 48 1.67 -24.20 4.17
CA ASP A 48 0.36 -24.49 3.58
C ASP A 48 -0.46 -23.21 3.44
N GLN A 49 -0.47 -22.67 2.22
CA GLN A 49 -1.15 -21.42 1.90
C GLN A 49 -2.67 -21.53 2.01
N THR A 50 -3.24 -22.72 1.78
CA THR A 50 -4.68 -22.96 1.88
C THR A 50 -5.12 -22.78 3.32
N LYS A 51 -4.43 -23.47 4.26
CA LYS A 51 -4.69 -23.34 5.70
C LYS A 51 -4.51 -21.90 6.20
N VAL A 52 -3.45 -21.22 5.76
CA VAL A 52 -3.21 -19.81 6.11
C VAL A 52 -4.34 -18.93 5.58
N SER A 53 -4.80 -19.15 4.35
CA SER A 53 -5.89 -18.38 3.74
C SER A 53 -7.21 -18.56 4.50
N ASP A 54 -7.52 -19.78 4.95
CA ASP A 54 -8.72 -20.08 5.72
C ASP A 54 -8.69 -19.41 7.10
N ILE A 55 -7.55 -19.45 7.79
CA ILE A 55 -7.41 -18.76 9.08
C ILE A 55 -7.58 -17.26 8.91
N ILE A 56 -6.97 -16.67 7.88
CA ILE A 56 -7.10 -15.23 7.59
C ILE A 56 -8.54 -14.87 7.25
N TYR A 57 -9.20 -15.67 6.41
CA TYR A 57 -10.59 -15.49 6.02
C TYR A 57 -11.49 -15.52 7.26
N ASN A 58 -11.42 -16.59 8.07
CA ASN A 58 -12.24 -16.75 9.26
C ASN A 58 -11.98 -15.69 10.32
N ALA A 59 -10.72 -15.26 10.50
CA ALA A 59 -10.38 -14.20 11.43
C ALA A 59 -10.86 -12.81 10.95
N SER A 60 -11.06 -12.62 9.65
CA SER A 60 -11.42 -11.33 9.06
C SER A 60 -12.91 -11.19 8.77
N LYS A 61 -13.63 -12.32 8.58
CA LYS A 61 -15.04 -12.37 8.19
C LYS A 61 -15.92 -11.50 9.10
N GLY A 62 -16.80 -10.71 8.50
CA GLY A 62 -17.72 -9.79 9.19
C GLY A 62 -17.08 -8.47 9.64
N SER A 63 -15.78 -8.28 9.49
CA SER A 63 -15.14 -6.99 9.77
C SER A 63 -15.41 -5.97 8.65
N LYS A 64 -15.41 -4.68 9.00
CA LYS A 64 -15.49 -3.57 8.02
C LYS A 64 -14.37 -3.65 6.96
N PHE A 65 -13.20 -4.21 7.31
CA PHE A 65 -12.07 -4.41 6.39
C PHE A 65 -12.40 -5.48 5.36
N PHE A 66 -12.91 -6.61 5.84
CA PHE A 66 -13.29 -7.74 5.00
C PHE A 66 -14.34 -7.33 3.97
N ASN A 67 -15.40 -6.64 4.40
CA ASN A 67 -16.44 -6.16 3.50
C ASN A 67 -15.87 -5.24 2.41
N ARG A 68 -14.88 -4.39 2.75
CA ARG A 68 -14.22 -3.53 1.78
C ARG A 68 -13.36 -4.33 0.79
N GLU A 69 -12.59 -5.30 1.25
CA GLU A 69 -11.78 -6.15 0.37
C GLU A 69 -12.67 -7.03 -0.52
N GLU A 70 -13.83 -7.50 -0.05
CA GLU A 70 -14.83 -8.19 -0.87
C GLU A 70 -15.34 -7.30 -2.02
N VAL A 71 -15.70 -6.05 -1.73
CA VAL A 71 -16.09 -5.08 -2.78
C VAL A 71 -14.94 -4.86 -3.77
N ARG A 72 -13.69 -4.76 -3.31
CA ARG A 72 -12.53 -4.59 -4.20
C ARG A 72 -12.29 -5.81 -5.07
N ASP A 73 -12.48 -7.00 -4.54
CA ASP A 73 -12.33 -8.23 -5.32
C ASP A 73 -13.42 -8.31 -6.40
N LYS A 74 -14.68 -7.98 -6.07
CA LYS A 74 -15.78 -7.90 -7.04
C LYS A 74 -15.51 -6.89 -8.16
N VAL A 75 -15.04 -5.69 -7.81
CA VAL A 75 -14.66 -4.66 -8.81
C VAL A 75 -13.54 -5.15 -9.72
N LEU A 76 -12.54 -5.85 -9.16
CA LEU A 76 -11.46 -6.44 -9.94
C LEU A 76 -11.97 -7.55 -10.86
N THR A 77 -12.84 -8.45 -10.39
CA THR A 77 -13.48 -9.49 -11.20
C THR A 77 -14.23 -8.86 -12.40
N GLN A 78 -15.03 -7.82 -12.17
CA GLN A 78 -15.72 -7.09 -13.25
C GLN A 78 -14.77 -6.39 -14.23
N LYS A 79 -13.60 -5.93 -13.76
CA LYS A 79 -12.56 -5.37 -14.64
C LYS A 79 -11.95 -6.47 -15.51
N ILE A 80 -11.66 -7.63 -14.93
CA ILE A 80 -11.12 -8.80 -15.64
C ILE A 80 -12.09 -9.28 -16.70
N GLU A 81 -13.38 -9.42 -16.39
CA GLU A 81 -14.42 -9.80 -17.37
C GLU A 81 -14.44 -8.86 -18.58
N ARG A 82 -14.26 -7.55 -18.36
CA ARG A 82 -14.15 -6.55 -19.43
C ARG A 82 -12.87 -6.75 -20.25
N ILE A 83 -11.75 -7.08 -19.61
CA ILE A 83 -10.47 -7.38 -20.29
C ILE A 83 -10.61 -8.63 -21.16
N ILE A 84 -11.17 -9.71 -20.63
CA ILE A 84 -11.42 -10.97 -21.35
C ILE A 84 -12.33 -10.72 -22.55
N SER A 85 -13.46 -10.04 -22.33
CA SER A 85 -14.41 -9.69 -23.41
C SER A 85 -13.75 -8.85 -24.50
N ARG A 86 -12.90 -7.89 -24.10
CA ARG A 86 -12.15 -7.07 -25.05
C ARG A 86 -11.11 -7.89 -25.82
N LYS A 87 -10.42 -8.82 -25.16
CA LYS A 87 -9.46 -9.73 -25.80
C LYS A 87 -10.15 -10.62 -26.83
N ALA A 88 -11.29 -11.24 -26.49
CA ALA A 88 -12.06 -12.06 -27.42
C ALA A 88 -12.46 -11.29 -28.69
N ARG A 89 -12.85 -10.02 -28.57
CA ARG A 89 -13.12 -9.15 -29.72
C ARG A 89 -11.86 -8.84 -30.54
N LEU A 90 -10.72 -8.65 -29.89
CA LEU A 90 -9.45 -8.40 -30.56
C LEU A 90 -8.96 -9.65 -31.33
N GLU A 91 -9.22 -10.85 -30.80
CA GLU A 91 -8.87 -12.11 -31.47
C GLU A 91 -9.58 -12.31 -32.82
N THR A 92 -10.75 -11.67 -33.01
CA THR A 92 -11.47 -11.71 -34.29
C THR A 92 -11.03 -10.63 -35.29
N GLN A 93 -10.15 -9.71 -34.88
CA GLN A 93 -9.70 -8.58 -35.69
C GLN A 93 -8.33 -8.85 -36.33
N ASP A 94 -8.03 -8.14 -37.42
CA ASP A 94 -6.67 -8.09 -37.95
C ASP A 94 -5.81 -7.18 -37.06
N LEU A 95 -4.89 -7.79 -36.30
CA LEU A 95 -3.95 -7.11 -35.41
C LEU A 95 -2.53 -7.04 -35.98
N THR A 96 -2.37 -7.15 -37.30
CA THR A 96 -1.05 -7.13 -37.95
C THR A 96 -0.27 -5.86 -37.59
N ARG A 97 -0.94 -4.71 -37.47
CA ARG A 97 -0.30 -3.44 -37.11
C ARG A 97 0.17 -3.44 -35.65
N GLU A 98 -0.67 -3.91 -34.74
CA GLU A 98 -0.39 -3.99 -33.30
C GLU A 98 0.74 -4.98 -33.02
N LEU A 99 0.74 -6.12 -33.72
CA LEU A 99 1.83 -7.09 -33.72
C LEU A 99 3.14 -6.48 -34.22
N CYS A 100 3.13 -5.80 -35.37
CA CYS A 100 4.30 -5.13 -35.93
C CYS A 100 4.84 -4.05 -34.97
N ASN A 101 3.97 -3.26 -34.35
CA ASN A 101 4.38 -2.27 -33.35
C ASN A 101 5.00 -2.92 -32.11
N ALA A 102 4.44 -4.02 -31.63
CA ALA A 102 5.00 -4.76 -30.49
C ALA A 102 6.37 -5.38 -30.84
N ASP A 103 6.52 -5.96 -32.03
CA ASP A 103 7.79 -6.50 -32.51
C ASP A 103 8.85 -5.41 -32.69
N ARG A 104 8.47 -4.25 -33.22
CA ARG A 104 9.35 -3.08 -33.34
C ARG A 104 9.81 -2.60 -31.96
N LEU A 105 8.89 -2.45 -31.00
CA LEU A 105 9.24 -2.07 -29.64
C LEU A 105 10.22 -3.07 -29.00
N ILE A 106 9.96 -4.36 -29.13
CA ILE A 106 10.84 -5.41 -28.59
C ILE A 106 12.21 -5.34 -29.25
N ALA A 107 12.30 -5.14 -30.57
CA ALA A 107 13.57 -4.99 -31.27
C ALA A 107 14.33 -3.74 -30.83
N GLU A 108 13.66 -2.59 -30.70
CA GLU A 108 14.24 -1.33 -30.22
C GLU A 108 14.80 -1.49 -28.79
N LEU A 109 14.05 -2.14 -27.90
CA LEU A 109 14.48 -2.45 -26.54
C LEU A 109 15.63 -3.46 -26.49
N GLU A 110 15.64 -4.44 -27.39
CA GLU A 110 16.72 -5.43 -27.45
C GLU A 110 18.04 -4.78 -27.92
N VAL A 111 17.97 -3.83 -28.86
CA VAL A 111 19.14 -3.07 -29.33
C VAL A 111 19.76 -2.23 -28.21
N SER A 112 18.96 -1.73 -27.26
CA SER A 112 19.46 -0.95 -26.11
C SER A 112 19.95 -1.81 -24.95
N ARG A 113 20.00 -3.14 -25.09
CA ARG A 113 20.47 -4.04 -24.02
C ARG A 113 21.93 -3.78 -23.68
N ASP A 114 22.17 -3.42 -22.43
CA ASP A 114 23.50 -3.31 -21.84
C ASP A 114 23.76 -4.49 -20.88
N LEU A 115 24.81 -5.26 -21.17
CA LEU A 115 25.29 -6.39 -20.36
C LEU A 115 26.68 -6.14 -19.75
N THR A 116 27.20 -4.92 -19.89
CA THR A 116 28.55 -4.57 -19.46
C THR A 116 28.66 -4.32 -17.96
N GLN A 117 27.53 -4.16 -17.27
CA GLN A 117 27.48 -3.76 -15.86
C GLN A 117 27.27 -4.94 -14.92
N HIS A 118 27.94 -4.94 -13.77
CA HIS A 118 27.72 -5.84 -12.64
C HIS A 118 26.93 -5.11 -11.56
N ILE A 119 25.61 -5.25 -11.61
CA ILE A 119 24.68 -4.63 -10.67
C ILE A 119 24.38 -5.61 -9.56
N VAL A 120 24.49 -5.13 -8.33
CA VAL A 120 24.18 -5.88 -7.11
C VAL A 120 22.97 -5.26 -6.43
N HIS A 121 22.01 -6.08 -6.07
CA HIS A 121 20.98 -5.69 -5.11
C HIS A 121 21.24 -6.42 -3.80
N VAL A 122 21.34 -5.68 -2.71
CA VAL A 122 21.57 -6.20 -1.35
C VAL A 122 20.35 -5.92 -0.50
N ASP A 123 19.93 -6.91 0.29
CA ASP A 123 18.71 -6.87 1.12
C ASP A 123 18.97 -7.56 2.46
N CYS A 124 18.85 -6.81 3.56
CA CYS A 124 19.10 -7.32 4.90
C CYS A 124 18.03 -8.33 5.33
N ASP A 125 18.46 -9.49 5.82
CA ASP A 125 17.53 -10.59 6.08
C ASP A 125 16.67 -10.33 7.33
N ALA A 126 15.36 -10.18 7.10
CA ALA A 126 14.39 -9.88 8.16
C ALA A 126 14.81 -8.68 9.04
N PHE A 127 15.35 -7.62 8.43
CA PHE A 127 16.14 -6.56 9.06
C PHE A 127 15.70 -6.16 10.48
N TYR A 128 14.52 -5.58 10.68
CA TYR A 128 14.15 -5.13 12.04
C TYR A 128 14.08 -6.27 13.04
N ALA A 129 13.66 -7.47 12.64
CA ALA A 129 13.68 -8.63 13.53
C ALA A 129 15.14 -9.06 13.84
N ALA A 130 16.03 -9.09 12.85
CA ALA A 130 17.44 -9.38 13.08
C ALA A 130 18.10 -8.36 14.02
N VAL A 131 17.76 -7.06 13.87
CA VAL A 131 18.24 -6.00 14.76
C VAL A 131 17.68 -6.15 16.18
N GLU A 132 16.41 -6.51 16.34
CA GLU A 132 15.85 -6.79 17.67
C GLU A 132 16.47 -8.03 18.33
N LEU A 133 16.90 -9.02 17.55
CA LEU A 133 17.55 -10.22 18.04
C LEU A 133 18.95 -9.97 18.62
N LEU A 134 19.65 -8.93 18.17
CA LEU A 134 20.95 -8.53 18.72
C LEU A 134 20.88 -8.20 20.21
N ASP A 135 19.80 -7.55 20.64
CA ASP A 135 19.60 -7.18 22.05
C ASP A 135 18.87 -8.26 22.85
N ARG A 136 18.25 -9.22 22.15
CA ARG A 136 17.37 -10.26 22.73
C ARG A 136 17.69 -11.64 22.18
N PRO A 137 18.90 -12.18 22.44
CA PRO A 137 19.31 -13.47 21.92
C PRO A 137 18.39 -14.61 22.36
N GLU A 138 17.65 -14.47 23.47
CA GLU A 138 16.65 -15.42 23.95
C GLU A 138 15.48 -15.64 22.97
N LEU A 139 15.27 -14.74 22.00
CA LEU A 139 14.20 -14.85 21.00
C LEU A 139 14.61 -15.59 19.72
N LYS A 140 15.84 -16.09 19.62
CA LYS A 140 16.40 -16.68 18.40
C LYS A 140 15.55 -17.81 17.84
N ASP A 141 15.12 -18.71 18.72
CA ASP A 141 14.37 -19.92 18.37
C ASP A 141 12.86 -19.76 18.60
N LEU A 142 12.40 -18.56 18.97
CA LEU A 142 10.99 -18.26 19.23
C LEU A 142 10.37 -17.45 18.08
N PRO A 143 9.09 -17.68 17.74
CA PRO A 143 8.42 -16.86 16.74
C PRO A 143 8.15 -15.46 17.31
N PHE A 144 8.68 -14.42 16.64
CA PHE A 144 8.39 -13.04 17.00
C PHE A 144 8.24 -12.12 15.79
N ALA A 145 7.53 -11.01 16.01
CA ALA A 145 7.28 -9.99 15.02
C ALA A 145 7.52 -8.59 15.58
N VAL A 146 7.86 -7.67 14.69
CA VAL A 146 8.05 -6.25 14.99
C VAL A 146 6.86 -5.49 14.44
N GLY A 147 6.16 -4.74 15.30
CA GLY A 147 4.97 -3.98 14.95
C GLY A 147 3.88 -4.08 16.02
N GLY A 148 3.02 -3.05 16.08
CA GLY A 148 1.93 -2.97 17.05
C GLY A 148 0.62 -3.52 16.50
N GLY A 149 -0.06 -2.75 15.64
CA GLY A 149 -1.33 -3.15 15.03
C GLY A 149 -1.19 -3.94 13.73
N VAL A 150 -0.14 -3.64 12.97
CA VAL A 150 0.23 -4.32 11.72
C VAL A 150 1.70 -4.71 11.84
N LEU A 151 2.04 -5.91 11.40
CA LEU A 151 3.41 -6.39 11.39
C LEU A 151 4.21 -5.63 10.33
N THR A 152 5.31 -5.00 10.75
CA THR A 152 6.28 -4.42 9.83
C THR A 152 7.20 -5.51 9.28
N THR A 153 7.65 -6.42 10.14
CA THR A 153 8.36 -7.64 9.75
C THR A 153 8.24 -8.70 10.84
N CYS A 154 8.74 -9.90 10.57
CA CYS A 154 8.86 -11.00 11.54
C CYS A 154 10.09 -11.86 11.21
N ASN A 155 10.57 -12.59 12.21
CA ASN A 155 11.69 -13.51 12.03
C ASN A 155 11.30 -14.72 11.18
N TYR A 156 12.28 -15.46 10.69
CA TYR A 156 12.04 -16.63 9.82
C TYR A 156 11.27 -17.74 10.54
N VAL A 157 11.42 -17.88 11.87
CA VAL A 157 10.63 -18.83 12.68
C VAL A 157 9.13 -18.49 12.58
N ALA A 158 8.75 -17.22 12.76
CA ALA A 158 7.36 -16.80 12.61
C ALA A 158 6.83 -16.96 11.17
N ARG A 159 7.69 -16.81 10.15
CA ARG A 159 7.29 -17.01 8.74
C ARG A 159 6.84 -18.44 8.46
N GLN A 160 7.39 -19.44 9.15
CA GLN A 160 6.95 -20.84 9.00
C GLN A 160 5.48 -21.07 9.40
N TYR A 161 4.88 -20.17 10.18
CA TYR A 161 3.46 -20.18 10.52
C TYR A 161 2.59 -19.38 9.53
N GLY A 162 3.20 -18.76 8.51
CA GLY A 162 2.55 -17.86 7.57
C GLY A 162 2.51 -16.40 8.02
N CYS A 163 3.09 -16.04 9.17
CA CYS A 163 3.20 -14.64 9.59
C CYS A 163 4.10 -13.86 8.62
N ARG A 164 3.71 -12.63 8.28
CA ARG A 164 4.40 -11.79 7.29
C ARG A 164 4.10 -10.32 7.47
N SER A 165 4.93 -9.46 6.86
CA SER A 165 4.73 -8.01 6.85
C SER A 165 3.40 -7.64 6.21
N GLY A 166 2.78 -6.56 6.70
CA GLY A 166 1.47 -6.08 6.25
C GLY A 166 0.28 -6.86 6.82
N MET A 167 0.51 -7.90 7.61
CA MET A 167 -0.53 -8.65 8.31
C MET A 167 -0.95 -7.95 9.61
N ALA A 168 -2.25 -7.97 9.93
CA ALA A 168 -2.73 -7.45 11.21
C ALA A 168 -2.30 -8.36 12.37
N SER A 169 -1.88 -7.77 13.50
CA SER A 169 -1.30 -8.53 14.62
C SER A 169 -2.26 -9.55 15.22
N PHE A 170 -3.57 -9.25 15.27
CA PHE A 170 -4.58 -10.20 15.77
C PHE A 170 -4.71 -11.44 14.86
N VAL A 171 -4.58 -11.25 13.54
CA VAL A 171 -4.58 -12.35 12.56
C VAL A 171 -3.31 -13.18 12.69
N ALA A 172 -2.16 -12.52 12.83
CA ALA A 172 -0.89 -13.20 13.06
C ALA A 172 -0.90 -14.05 14.34
N LYS A 173 -1.56 -13.57 15.40
CA LYS A 173 -1.74 -14.32 16.66
C LYS A 173 -2.66 -15.55 16.50
N LYS A 174 -3.59 -15.53 15.54
CA LYS A 174 -4.41 -16.70 15.18
C LYS A 174 -3.60 -17.75 14.40
N LEU A 175 -2.66 -17.31 13.56
CA LEU A 175 -1.73 -18.21 12.86
C LEU A 175 -0.68 -18.81 13.81
N CYS A 176 -0.16 -18.00 14.73
CA CYS A 176 0.84 -18.39 15.70
C CYS A 176 0.46 -17.86 17.10
N PRO A 177 -0.22 -18.67 17.93
CA PRO A 177 -0.64 -18.27 19.28
C PRO A 177 0.52 -17.87 20.20
N GLU A 178 1.71 -18.41 19.98
CA GLU A 178 2.92 -18.12 20.77
C GLU A 178 3.68 -16.87 20.30
N LEU A 179 3.23 -16.23 19.21
CA LEU A 179 3.94 -15.10 18.59
C LEU A 179 4.20 -13.95 19.58
N VAL A 180 5.46 -13.56 19.73
CA VAL A 180 5.88 -12.42 20.55
C VAL A 180 5.87 -11.14 19.71
N PHE A 181 5.38 -10.03 20.29
CA PHE A 181 5.36 -8.72 19.62
C PHE A 181 6.38 -7.77 20.22
N ILE A 182 7.20 -7.18 19.37
CA ILE A 182 8.20 -6.17 19.73
C ILE A 182 7.79 -4.81 19.12
N LYS A 183 7.93 -3.75 19.92
CA LYS A 183 7.66 -2.37 19.47
C LYS A 183 8.73 -1.91 18.47
N LEU A 184 8.33 -1.05 17.54
CA LEU A 184 9.27 -0.44 16.58
C LEU A 184 10.24 0.50 17.29
N ASN A 185 11.52 0.44 16.90
CA ASN A 185 12.57 1.39 17.30
C ASN A 185 13.33 1.88 16.07
N PHE A 186 12.83 2.94 15.43
CA PHE A 186 13.41 3.45 14.17
C PHE A 186 14.82 4.01 14.32
N ASP A 187 15.17 4.57 15.47
CA ASP A 187 16.52 5.11 15.70
C ASP A 187 17.55 3.97 15.67
N LYS A 188 17.24 2.86 16.34
CA LYS A 188 18.07 1.65 16.31
C LYS A 188 18.22 1.09 14.90
N TYR A 189 17.12 0.99 14.16
CA TYR A 189 17.14 0.47 12.78
C TYR A 189 17.94 1.38 11.85
N THR A 190 17.82 2.70 12.01
CA THR A 190 18.54 3.69 11.21
C THR A 190 20.03 3.67 11.50
N SER A 191 20.41 3.58 12.78
CA SER A 191 21.81 3.43 13.20
C SER A 191 22.42 2.17 12.61
N LYS A 192 21.73 1.03 12.73
CA LYS A 192 22.27 -0.23 12.22
C LYS A 192 22.38 -0.26 10.70
N ALA A 193 21.40 0.33 10.00
CA ALA A 193 21.47 0.48 8.55
C ALA A 193 22.64 1.36 8.11
N GLN A 194 23.03 2.35 8.91
CA GLN A 194 24.19 3.18 8.63
C GLN A 194 25.49 2.37 8.67
N GLU A 195 25.66 1.51 9.69
CA GLU A 195 26.83 0.62 9.78
C GLU A 195 26.96 -0.30 8.55
N VAL A 196 25.83 -0.83 8.06
CA VAL A 196 25.78 -1.65 6.83
C VAL A 196 26.16 -0.81 5.61
N ARG A 197 25.58 0.38 5.46
CA ARG A 197 25.87 1.29 4.34
C ARG A 197 27.32 1.74 4.29
N GLU A 198 27.98 1.89 5.43
CA GLU A 198 29.42 2.21 5.47
C GLU A 198 30.29 1.10 4.85
N VAL A 199 29.83 -0.16 4.82
CA VAL A 199 30.52 -1.23 4.07
C VAL A 199 30.28 -1.05 2.57
N PHE A 200 29.04 -0.76 2.16
CA PHE A 200 28.67 -0.58 0.75
C PHE A 200 29.48 0.51 0.04
N VAL A 201 29.81 1.59 0.74
CA VAL A 201 30.66 2.69 0.22
C VAL A 201 32.02 2.19 -0.31
N ASN A 202 32.56 1.10 0.25
CA ASN A 202 33.84 0.54 -0.20
C ASN A 202 33.75 -0.17 -1.56
N TYR A 203 32.55 -0.57 -1.98
CA TYR A 203 32.29 -1.30 -3.22
C TYR A 203 31.69 -0.40 -4.30
N ASP A 204 30.82 0.52 -3.90
CA ASP A 204 30.26 1.56 -4.76
C ASP A 204 29.99 2.81 -3.92
N PRO A 205 30.79 3.89 -4.04
CA PRO A 205 30.57 5.12 -3.29
C PRO A 205 29.31 5.89 -3.76
N ARG A 206 28.74 5.51 -4.91
CA ARG A 206 27.54 6.12 -5.51
C ARG A 206 26.32 5.20 -5.44
N PHE A 207 26.34 4.19 -4.57
CA PHE A 207 25.24 3.26 -4.40
C PHE A 207 23.90 3.97 -4.11
N GLU A 208 22.81 3.29 -4.45
CA GLU A 208 21.46 3.77 -4.18
C GLU A 208 20.88 3.04 -2.96
N SER A 209 20.50 3.78 -1.91
CA SER A 209 19.70 3.23 -0.81
C SER A 209 18.22 3.26 -1.21
N ALA A 210 17.68 2.11 -1.62
CA ALA A 210 16.27 1.98 -2.03
C ALA A 210 15.32 2.00 -0.82
N SER A 211 15.75 1.44 0.30
CA SER A 211 15.08 1.52 1.60
C SER A 211 16.11 1.62 2.73
N ILE A 212 15.68 1.44 3.97
CA ILE A 212 16.58 1.33 5.12
C ILE A 212 17.41 0.03 5.11
N ASP A 213 16.91 -1.02 4.47
CA ASP A 213 17.46 -2.37 4.47
C ASP A 213 17.84 -2.89 3.08
N GLU A 214 17.56 -2.13 2.02
CA GLU A 214 17.84 -2.48 0.63
C GLU A 214 18.71 -1.42 -0.06
N ALA A 215 19.67 -1.89 -0.87
CA ALA A 215 20.53 -1.03 -1.67
C ALA A 215 20.83 -1.66 -3.04
N TYR A 216 21.06 -0.79 -4.03
CA TYR A 216 21.65 -1.16 -5.32
C TYR A 216 23.06 -0.61 -5.41
N LEU A 217 23.99 -1.43 -5.88
CA LEU A 217 25.39 -1.07 -6.12
C LEU A 217 25.75 -1.41 -7.56
N ASN A 218 26.62 -0.61 -8.17
CA ASN A 218 27.31 -0.96 -9.40
C ASN A 218 28.78 -1.27 -9.08
N ILE A 219 29.13 -2.55 -9.01
CA ILE A 219 30.48 -2.99 -8.65
C ILE A 219 31.40 -3.20 -9.86
N THR A 220 30.97 -2.77 -11.05
CA THR A 220 31.71 -2.97 -12.31
C THR A 220 33.14 -2.42 -12.22
N ASP A 221 33.27 -1.18 -11.75
CA ASP A 221 34.57 -0.52 -11.66
C ASP A 221 35.41 -1.10 -10.51
N TYR A 222 34.79 -1.40 -9.37
CA TYR A 222 35.45 -2.10 -8.28
C TYR A 222 36.07 -3.43 -8.72
N CYS A 223 35.29 -4.29 -9.39
CA CYS A 223 35.78 -5.59 -9.87
C CYS A 223 36.92 -5.43 -10.89
N ARG A 224 36.84 -4.40 -11.75
CA ARG A 224 37.88 -4.09 -12.74
C ARG A 224 39.19 -3.65 -12.07
N GLU A 225 39.11 -2.72 -11.13
CA GLU A 225 40.26 -2.16 -10.41
C GLU A 225 40.94 -3.20 -9.52
N LYS A 226 40.16 -4.08 -8.89
CA LYS A 226 40.65 -5.15 -8.01
C LYS A 226 40.95 -6.46 -8.74
N ALA A 227 40.67 -6.54 -10.04
CA ALA A 227 40.73 -7.78 -10.82
C ALA A 227 40.05 -8.97 -10.11
N MET A 228 38.84 -8.72 -9.58
CA MET A 228 38.10 -9.63 -8.72
C MET A 228 36.81 -10.10 -9.41
N ASP A 229 36.43 -11.36 -9.22
CA ASP A 229 35.15 -11.87 -9.71
C ASP A 229 33.98 -11.21 -8.96
N PRO A 230 32.89 -10.78 -9.63
CA PRO A 230 31.74 -10.18 -8.97
C PRO A 230 31.12 -11.04 -7.85
N THR A 231 31.16 -12.37 -7.99
CA THR A 231 30.66 -13.32 -6.97
C THR A 231 31.50 -13.24 -5.71
N GLU A 232 32.83 -13.23 -5.86
CA GLU A 232 33.80 -13.12 -4.77
C GLU A 232 33.70 -11.77 -4.07
N ALA A 233 33.60 -10.67 -4.83
CA ALA A 233 33.44 -9.33 -4.28
C ALA A 233 32.19 -9.22 -3.39
N VAL A 234 31.08 -9.81 -3.82
CA VAL A 234 29.83 -9.79 -3.05
C VAL A 234 29.87 -10.74 -1.85
N GLU A 235 30.54 -11.88 -1.96
CA GLU A 235 30.76 -12.77 -0.81
C GLU A 235 31.59 -12.06 0.27
N GLN A 236 32.66 -11.36 -0.14
CA GLN A 236 33.46 -10.53 0.74
C GLN A 236 32.62 -9.42 1.38
N MET A 237 31.85 -8.67 0.59
CA MET A 237 30.96 -7.61 1.09
C MET A 237 29.99 -8.15 2.15
N ARG A 238 29.35 -9.31 1.90
CA ARG A 238 28.42 -9.94 2.84
C ARG A 238 29.10 -10.34 4.15
N ARG A 239 30.32 -10.87 4.07
CA ARG A 239 31.15 -11.19 5.24
C ARG A 239 31.50 -9.93 6.03
N GLU A 240 31.96 -8.87 5.38
CA GLU A 240 32.29 -7.60 6.03
C GLU A 240 31.07 -6.95 6.70
N VAL A 241 29.90 -7.01 6.07
CA VAL A 241 28.64 -6.57 6.69
C VAL A 241 28.34 -7.37 7.96
N HIS A 242 28.49 -8.69 7.92
CA HIS A 242 28.27 -9.53 9.09
C HIS A 242 29.30 -9.24 10.20
N GLU A 243 30.58 -9.12 9.87
CA GLU A 243 31.65 -8.80 10.83
C GLU A 243 31.45 -7.43 11.50
N LYS A 244 31.01 -6.42 10.73
CA LYS A 244 30.82 -5.06 11.23
C LYS A 244 29.51 -4.85 11.98
N ALA A 245 28.40 -5.32 11.42
CA ALA A 245 27.06 -5.00 11.90
C ALA A 245 26.39 -6.16 12.66
N ASN A 246 26.94 -7.38 12.59
CA ASN A 246 26.33 -8.63 13.07
C ASN A 246 24.95 -8.90 12.46
N ILE A 247 24.75 -8.46 11.21
CA ILE A 247 23.52 -8.63 10.43
C ILE A 247 23.88 -9.40 9.15
N THR A 248 23.04 -10.36 8.76
CA THR A 248 23.18 -11.04 7.48
C THR A 248 22.43 -10.31 6.38
N VAL A 249 23.01 -10.32 5.19
CA VAL A 249 22.37 -9.78 3.99
C VAL A 249 22.40 -10.84 2.89
N SER A 250 21.35 -10.83 2.08
CA SER A 250 21.30 -11.61 0.84
C SER A 250 21.49 -10.71 -0.37
N ALA A 251 22.12 -11.22 -1.42
CA ALA A 251 22.51 -10.42 -2.57
C ALA A 251 22.16 -11.08 -3.91
N GLY A 252 21.78 -10.28 -4.89
CA GLY A 252 21.59 -10.73 -6.27
C GLY A 252 22.52 -9.97 -7.18
N ILE A 253 23.19 -10.68 -8.09
CA ILE A 253 24.20 -10.14 -9.00
C ILE A 253 23.72 -10.38 -10.42
N ALA A 254 23.59 -9.32 -11.22
CA ALA A 254 23.10 -9.41 -12.59
C ALA A 254 23.49 -8.20 -13.44
N ALA A 255 23.13 -8.23 -14.71
CA ALA A 255 23.40 -7.14 -15.67
C ALA A 255 22.68 -5.82 -15.36
N ASN A 256 21.56 -5.86 -14.62
CA ASN A 256 20.74 -4.68 -14.34
C ASN A 256 20.00 -4.81 -12.99
N ALA A 257 19.46 -3.69 -12.51
CA ALA A 257 18.80 -3.60 -11.20
C ALA A 257 17.58 -4.52 -11.05
N LYS A 258 16.77 -4.70 -12.12
CA LYS A 258 15.56 -5.54 -12.08
C LYS A 258 15.93 -7.00 -11.82
N LEU A 259 16.87 -7.52 -12.61
CA LEU A 259 17.37 -8.87 -12.47
C LEU A 259 18.08 -9.06 -11.11
N ALA A 260 18.91 -8.11 -10.69
CA ALA A 260 19.61 -8.16 -9.40
C ALA A 260 18.61 -8.25 -8.22
N LYS A 261 17.53 -7.46 -8.24
CA LYS A 261 16.46 -7.50 -7.22
C LYS A 261 15.80 -8.88 -7.17
N ILE A 262 15.46 -9.46 -8.32
CA ILE A 262 14.86 -10.80 -8.40
C ILE A 262 15.84 -11.84 -7.82
N CYS A 263 17.10 -11.81 -8.26
CA CYS A 263 18.16 -12.74 -7.84
C CYS A 263 18.39 -12.72 -6.32
N SER A 264 18.37 -11.53 -5.70
CA SER A 264 18.61 -11.38 -4.26
C SER A 264 17.58 -12.11 -3.38
N ASN A 265 16.42 -12.47 -3.93
CA ASN A 265 15.36 -13.18 -3.22
C ASN A 265 15.46 -14.71 -3.35
N ILE A 266 16.27 -15.24 -4.27
CA ILE A 266 16.30 -16.68 -4.60
C ILE A 266 16.92 -17.49 -3.45
N ASN A 267 18.09 -17.07 -2.96
CA ASN A 267 18.85 -17.78 -1.94
C ASN A 267 18.73 -17.13 -0.55
N LYS A 268 17.60 -16.47 -0.25
CA LYS A 268 17.34 -15.90 1.08
C LYS A 268 17.01 -17.01 2.09
N PRO A 269 17.43 -16.90 3.38
CA PRO A 269 18.33 -15.88 3.95
C PRO A 269 19.82 -16.20 3.79
N ASN A 270 20.65 -15.17 4.00
CA ASN A 270 22.10 -15.21 4.02
C ASN A 270 22.72 -15.98 2.82
N GLY A 271 22.23 -15.70 1.63
CA GLY A 271 22.75 -16.28 0.40
C GLY A 271 22.88 -15.26 -0.72
N GLN A 272 23.53 -15.69 -1.80
CA GLN A 272 23.62 -14.88 -3.02
C GLN A 272 23.29 -15.69 -4.26
N TYR A 273 22.84 -15.01 -5.31
CA TYR A 273 22.59 -15.61 -6.61
C TYR A 273 23.18 -14.74 -7.72
N VAL A 274 23.89 -15.38 -8.65
CA VAL A 274 24.47 -14.73 -9.84
C VAL A 274 23.68 -15.15 -11.06
N LEU A 275 23.11 -14.18 -11.76
CA LEU A 275 22.62 -14.38 -13.11
C LEU A 275 23.71 -13.89 -14.07
N PRO A 276 24.29 -14.77 -14.91
CA PRO A 276 25.33 -14.38 -15.85
C PRO A 276 24.88 -13.24 -16.75
N ASN A 277 25.80 -12.32 -17.05
CA ASN A 277 25.61 -11.22 -18.00
C ASN A 277 25.63 -11.70 -19.46
N ASP A 278 24.87 -12.75 -19.74
CA ASP A 278 24.71 -13.35 -21.06
C ASP A 278 23.24 -13.31 -21.46
N ARG A 279 22.99 -12.96 -22.72
CA ARG A 279 21.62 -12.83 -23.24
C ARG A 279 20.88 -14.17 -23.16
N ALA A 280 21.50 -15.29 -23.51
CA ALA A 280 20.82 -16.58 -23.52
C ALA A 280 20.48 -17.01 -22.08
N ALA A 281 21.38 -16.81 -21.12
CA ALA A 281 21.12 -17.04 -19.70
C ALA A 281 19.95 -16.19 -19.17
N ILE A 282 19.93 -14.88 -19.50
CA ILE A 282 18.85 -13.97 -19.08
C ILE A 282 17.51 -14.38 -19.68
N MET A 283 17.46 -14.68 -20.99
CA MET A 283 16.22 -15.09 -21.64
C MET A 283 15.70 -16.42 -21.10
N ALA A 284 16.60 -17.38 -20.82
CA ALA A 284 16.22 -18.65 -20.19
C ALA A 284 15.67 -18.44 -18.77
N PHE A 285 16.32 -17.58 -17.98
CA PHE A 285 15.87 -17.23 -16.64
C PHE A 285 14.49 -16.56 -16.65
N MET A 286 14.28 -15.58 -17.53
CA MET A 286 13.01 -14.86 -17.61
C MET A 286 11.88 -15.70 -18.19
N ARG A 287 12.16 -16.64 -19.11
CA ARG A 287 11.14 -17.51 -19.70
C ARG A 287 10.29 -18.20 -18.64
N ASP A 288 10.93 -18.78 -17.63
CA ASP A 288 10.27 -19.62 -16.62
C ASP A 288 9.88 -18.83 -15.35
N LEU A 289 10.27 -17.56 -15.24
CA LEU A 289 10.02 -16.73 -14.06
C LEU A 289 8.52 -16.36 -13.96
N PRO A 290 7.84 -16.66 -12.85
CA PRO A 290 6.47 -16.20 -12.61
C PRO A 290 6.42 -14.66 -12.60
N THR A 291 5.42 -14.08 -13.27
CA THR A 291 5.28 -12.62 -13.38
C THR A 291 5.25 -11.95 -12.00
N ARG A 292 4.61 -12.58 -11.02
CA ARG A 292 4.49 -12.10 -9.63
C ARG A 292 5.81 -11.89 -8.89
N LYS A 293 6.91 -12.49 -9.35
CA LYS A 293 8.25 -12.32 -8.78
C LYS A 293 8.95 -11.05 -9.29
N VAL A 294 8.43 -10.42 -10.35
CA VAL A 294 8.98 -9.18 -10.90
C VAL A 294 8.45 -7.99 -10.10
N ASN A 295 9.35 -7.10 -9.66
CA ASN A 295 8.95 -5.83 -9.05
C ASN A 295 8.13 -4.99 -10.03
N GLY A 296 6.97 -4.51 -9.57
CA GLY A 296 5.96 -3.85 -10.40
C GLY A 296 4.73 -4.73 -10.68
N ILE A 297 4.85 -6.06 -10.67
CA ILE A 297 3.69 -6.95 -10.85
C ILE A 297 3.12 -7.34 -9.47
N GLY A 298 2.14 -6.55 -9.02
CA GLY A 298 1.36 -6.84 -7.82
C GLY A 298 0.21 -7.83 -8.07
N ARG A 299 -0.50 -8.21 -7.00
CA ARG A 299 -1.62 -9.19 -7.04
C ARG A 299 -2.71 -8.86 -8.07
N VAL A 300 -2.94 -7.57 -8.32
CA VAL A 300 -3.98 -7.09 -9.24
C VAL A 300 -3.56 -7.37 -10.68
N LEU A 301 -2.40 -6.84 -11.08
CA LEU A 301 -1.88 -7.04 -12.43
C LEU A 301 -1.57 -8.52 -12.68
N GLU A 302 -1.04 -9.26 -11.69
CA GLU A 302 -0.88 -10.71 -11.78
C GLU A 302 -2.19 -11.41 -12.18
N ARG A 303 -3.30 -11.11 -11.47
CA ARG A 303 -4.60 -11.70 -11.76
C ARG A 303 -5.10 -11.30 -13.14
N GLU A 304 -4.98 -10.02 -13.52
CA GLU A 304 -5.35 -9.57 -14.87
C GLU A 304 -4.55 -10.28 -15.98
N LEU A 305 -3.25 -10.55 -15.76
CA LEU A 305 -2.37 -11.23 -16.70
C LEU A 305 -2.67 -12.74 -16.79
N LEU A 306 -2.95 -13.41 -15.67
CA LEU A 306 -3.28 -14.83 -15.63
C LEU A 306 -4.49 -15.15 -16.52
N GLU A 307 -5.51 -14.30 -16.46
CA GLU A 307 -6.79 -14.46 -17.18
C GLU A 307 -6.65 -14.31 -18.70
N ILE A 308 -5.55 -13.70 -19.16
CA ILE A 308 -5.22 -13.63 -20.59
C ILE A 308 -4.13 -14.62 -21.01
N GLY A 309 -3.76 -15.57 -20.12
CA GLY A 309 -2.81 -16.64 -20.39
C GLY A 309 -1.34 -16.29 -20.12
N ILE A 310 -1.07 -15.28 -19.29
CA ILE A 310 0.29 -14.84 -18.94
C ILE A 310 0.60 -15.19 -17.48
N GLN A 311 1.19 -16.37 -17.26
CA GLN A 311 1.63 -16.81 -15.93
C GLN A 311 3.11 -16.51 -15.69
N THR A 312 3.94 -16.69 -16.71
CA THR A 312 5.38 -16.46 -16.69
C THR A 312 5.76 -15.29 -17.59
N CYS A 313 6.95 -14.71 -17.40
CA CYS A 313 7.43 -13.65 -18.29
C CYS A 313 7.63 -14.16 -19.72
N GLY A 314 7.89 -15.45 -19.94
CA GLY A 314 7.95 -16.06 -21.27
C GLY A 314 6.62 -16.03 -22.03
N ASN A 315 5.47 -16.06 -21.33
CA ASN A 315 4.15 -16.03 -21.97
C ASN A 315 3.80 -14.65 -22.56
N ILE A 316 4.48 -13.58 -22.11
CA ILE A 316 4.21 -12.20 -22.54
C ILE A 316 4.34 -12.06 -24.07
N TYR A 317 5.35 -12.69 -24.67
CA TYR A 317 5.62 -12.57 -26.10
C TYR A 317 4.48 -13.12 -26.98
N ALA A 318 3.87 -14.22 -26.56
CA ALA A 318 2.75 -14.82 -27.29
C ALA A 318 1.51 -13.91 -27.30
N GLN A 319 1.39 -13.01 -26.32
CA GLN A 319 0.24 -12.12 -26.16
C GLN A 319 0.54 -10.67 -26.59
N ARG A 320 1.73 -10.38 -27.14
CA ARG A 320 2.26 -9.02 -27.33
C ARG A 320 1.38 -8.08 -28.17
N GLN A 321 0.66 -8.60 -29.16
CA GLN A 321 -0.29 -7.83 -29.98
C GLN A 321 -1.49 -7.31 -29.19
N PHE A 322 -1.85 -7.96 -28.08
CA PHE A 322 -3.00 -7.58 -27.26
C PHE A 322 -2.65 -6.61 -26.14
N LEU A 323 -1.37 -6.54 -25.73
CA LEU A 323 -0.98 -5.84 -24.49
C LEU A 323 -1.26 -4.34 -24.51
N ASN A 324 -0.89 -3.64 -25.58
CA ASN A 324 -1.15 -2.21 -25.70
C ASN A 324 -2.66 -1.91 -25.82
N PRO A 325 -3.44 -2.60 -26.67
CA PRO A 325 -4.89 -2.44 -26.70
C PRO A 325 -5.59 -2.73 -25.35
N LEU A 326 -5.11 -3.69 -24.56
CA LEU A 326 -5.75 -4.06 -23.29
C LEU A 326 -5.34 -3.15 -22.12
N PHE A 327 -4.05 -2.82 -22.01
CA PHE A 327 -3.47 -2.20 -20.80
C PHE A 327 -2.82 -0.84 -21.03
N GLY A 328 -2.78 -0.37 -22.28
CA GLY A 328 -2.12 0.88 -22.66
C GLY A 328 -0.61 0.78 -22.80
N ASP A 329 0.00 1.87 -23.28
CA ASP A 329 1.39 1.90 -23.70
C ASP A 329 2.40 1.67 -22.57
N LYS A 330 2.23 2.35 -21.43
CA LYS A 330 3.13 2.22 -20.27
C LYS A 330 3.21 0.76 -19.79
N THR A 331 2.07 0.10 -19.63
CA THR A 331 2.00 -1.30 -19.17
C THR A 331 2.58 -2.24 -20.22
N SER A 332 2.24 -2.06 -21.50
CA SER A 332 2.77 -2.87 -22.60
C SER A 332 4.30 -2.78 -22.67
N THR A 333 4.84 -1.58 -22.58
CA THR A 333 6.30 -1.33 -22.59
C THR A 333 6.98 -1.93 -21.36
N PHE A 334 6.38 -1.79 -20.18
CA PHE A 334 6.87 -2.45 -18.96
C PHE A 334 6.91 -3.98 -19.12
N LEU A 335 5.86 -4.59 -19.66
CA LEU A 335 5.80 -6.05 -19.89
C LEU A 335 6.81 -6.51 -20.94
N ALA A 336 7.02 -5.73 -22.02
CA ALA A 336 8.06 -6.02 -23.00
C ALA A 336 9.47 -6.00 -22.37
N ARG A 337 9.77 -5.01 -21.52
CA ARG A 337 11.02 -4.98 -20.73
C ARG A 337 11.14 -6.17 -19.80
N CYS A 338 10.04 -6.60 -19.16
CA CYS A 338 10.03 -7.79 -18.32
C CYS A 338 10.31 -9.06 -19.14
N TYR A 339 9.67 -9.24 -20.29
CA TYR A 339 9.94 -10.37 -21.19
C TYR A 339 11.43 -10.46 -21.57
N LEU A 340 12.05 -9.33 -21.89
CA LEU A 340 13.46 -9.25 -22.27
C LEU A 340 14.43 -9.28 -21.09
N GLY A 341 13.95 -9.22 -19.84
CA GLY A 341 14.81 -9.11 -18.66
C GLY A 341 15.59 -7.79 -18.59
N LEU A 342 15.03 -6.70 -19.13
CA LEU A 342 15.65 -5.38 -19.14
C LEU A 342 15.31 -4.58 -17.89
N GLY A 343 16.25 -3.73 -17.48
CA GLY A 343 16.11 -2.80 -16.37
C GLY A 343 17.24 -1.78 -16.42
N ARG A 344 17.21 -0.81 -15.50
CA ARG A 344 18.27 0.20 -15.41
C ARG A 344 19.64 -0.45 -15.12
N THR A 345 20.65 -0.03 -15.86
CA THR A 345 22.07 -0.39 -15.64
C THR A 345 22.84 0.74 -14.96
N ARG A 346 22.30 1.97 -14.99
CA ARG A 346 22.85 3.11 -14.24
C ARG A 346 22.24 3.16 -12.84
N ILE A 347 23.10 3.03 -11.84
CA ILE A 347 22.79 3.24 -10.42
C ILE A 347 23.29 4.63 -10.03
N GLN A 348 22.49 5.35 -9.25
CA GLN A 348 22.86 6.65 -8.72
C GLN A 348 22.27 6.86 -7.33
N PRO A 349 22.86 7.74 -6.51
CA PRO A 349 22.35 8.04 -5.18
C PRO A 349 20.88 8.47 -5.18
N ALA A 350 20.14 8.06 -4.14
CA ALA A 350 18.70 8.30 -4.05
C ALA A 350 18.32 9.80 -4.00
N ASP A 351 19.24 10.63 -3.49
CA ASP A 351 19.09 12.08 -3.37
C ASP A 351 19.34 12.85 -4.68
N GLU A 352 19.93 12.21 -5.69
CA GLU A 352 20.01 12.77 -7.05
C GLU A 352 18.67 12.68 -7.79
N TYR A 353 17.71 11.89 -7.29
CA TYR A 353 16.36 11.84 -7.85
C TYR A 353 15.49 12.97 -7.32
N GLU A 354 14.72 13.60 -8.22
CA GLU A 354 13.78 14.63 -7.82
C GLU A 354 12.61 14.02 -7.03
N ARG A 355 12.51 14.43 -5.76
CA ARG A 355 11.37 14.08 -4.93
C ARG A 355 10.09 14.74 -5.47
N LYS A 356 9.06 13.93 -5.73
CA LYS A 356 7.79 14.40 -6.30
C LYS A 356 6.75 14.85 -5.28
N SER A 357 6.81 14.30 -4.07
CA SER A 357 5.87 14.63 -3.00
C SER A 357 6.45 14.43 -1.60
N VAL A 358 5.86 15.12 -0.61
CA VAL A 358 6.08 14.89 0.82
C VAL A 358 4.72 14.86 1.49
N GLY A 359 4.46 13.86 2.34
CA GLY A 359 3.19 13.73 3.01
C GLY A 359 3.30 12.96 4.31
N THR A 360 2.35 13.20 5.20
CA THR A 360 2.20 12.50 6.47
C THR A 360 0.75 12.07 6.65
N GLU A 361 0.54 10.87 7.18
CA GLU A 361 -0.78 10.33 7.46
C GLU A 361 -0.79 9.53 8.74
N SER A 362 -1.94 9.54 9.42
CA SER A 362 -2.09 8.86 10.70
C SER A 362 -3.41 8.13 10.75
N THR A 363 -3.36 6.84 11.10
CA THR A 363 -4.54 6.03 11.44
C THR A 363 -4.86 6.20 12.91
N PHE A 364 -6.15 6.35 13.24
CA PHE A 364 -6.68 6.52 14.60
C PHE A 364 -7.95 5.69 14.79
N ARG A 365 -8.45 5.59 16.03
CA ARG A 365 -9.77 5.01 16.32
C ARG A 365 -10.85 5.82 15.60
N GLU A 366 -11.97 5.20 15.24
CA GLU A 366 -13.01 5.90 14.48
C GLU A 366 -13.47 7.20 15.17
N MET A 367 -13.61 8.26 14.38
CA MET A 367 -13.89 9.62 14.84
C MET A 367 -14.85 10.31 13.87
N SER A 368 -15.88 10.97 14.41
CA SER A 368 -16.86 11.75 13.65
C SER A 368 -17.11 13.15 14.17
N GLU A 369 -16.61 13.48 15.36
CA GLU A 369 -16.83 14.79 15.97
C GLU A 369 -16.06 15.87 15.18
N PRO A 370 -16.73 16.89 14.62
CA PRO A 370 -16.07 17.89 13.77
C PRO A 370 -14.92 18.62 14.49
N ALA A 371 -15.07 18.87 15.79
CA ALA A 371 -14.02 19.50 16.59
C ALA A 371 -12.75 18.64 16.65
N LYS A 372 -12.89 17.33 16.87
CA LYS A 372 -11.75 16.39 16.92
C LYS A 372 -11.12 16.17 15.54
N LEU A 373 -11.93 16.17 14.47
CA LEU A 373 -11.42 16.09 13.10
C LEU A 373 -10.56 17.31 12.74
N LYS A 374 -11.00 18.52 13.13
CA LYS A 374 -10.24 19.77 12.96
C LYS A 374 -8.95 19.77 13.78
N GLU A 375 -9.00 19.32 15.03
CA GLU A 375 -7.81 19.16 15.87
C GLU A 375 -6.81 18.17 15.25
N LYS A 376 -7.31 17.02 14.75
CA LYS A 376 -6.47 16.04 14.08
C LYS A 376 -5.85 16.59 12.80
N LEU A 377 -6.61 17.37 12.02
CA LEU A 377 -6.09 18.03 10.82
C LEU A 377 -4.96 19.02 11.16
N ARG A 378 -5.11 19.78 12.24
CA ARG A 378 -4.06 20.70 12.73
C ARG A 378 -2.78 19.96 13.09
N TRP A 379 -2.91 18.88 13.87
CA TRP A 379 -1.76 18.04 14.22
C TRP A 379 -1.07 17.47 12.97
N ILE A 380 -1.82 17.02 11.96
CA ILE A 380 -1.24 16.52 10.69
C ILE A 380 -0.49 17.64 9.95
N ALA A 381 -1.03 18.87 9.94
CA ALA A 381 -0.36 20.02 9.33
C ALA A 381 0.97 20.36 10.03
N GLU A 382 1.02 20.27 11.37
CA GLU A 382 2.23 20.46 12.16
C GLU A 382 3.29 19.38 11.88
N GLU A 383 2.89 18.11 11.77
CA GLU A 383 3.80 17.02 11.40
C GLU A 383 4.33 17.19 9.97
N LEU A 384 3.46 17.57 9.02
CA LEU A 384 3.86 17.79 7.63
C LEU A 384 4.84 18.97 7.50
N GLU A 385 4.67 20.03 8.29
CA GLU A 385 5.64 21.13 8.33
C GLU A 385 7.03 20.64 8.76
N LYS A 386 7.13 19.77 9.77
CA LYS A 386 8.41 19.18 10.21
C LYS A 386 9.05 18.38 9.08
N ASP A 387 8.27 17.58 8.37
CA ASP A 387 8.74 16.78 7.24
C ASP A 387 9.21 17.64 6.08
N LEU A 388 8.47 18.70 5.74
CA LEU A 388 8.82 19.65 4.70
C LEU A 388 10.08 20.45 5.03
N LYS A 389 10.23 20.85 6.30
CA LYS A 389 11.43 21.51 6.79
C LYS A 389 12.66 20.59 6.68
N ARG A 390 12.53 19.32 7.09
CA ARG A 390 13.60 18.31 6.97
C ARG A 390 13.95 17.99 5.53
N ALA A 391 12.95 17.97 4.65
CA ALA A 391 13.14 17.74 3.22
C ALA A 391 13.56 19.00 2.45
N GLU A 392 13.67 20.15 3.12
CA GLU A 392 14.03 21.45 2.54
C GLU A 392 13.21 21.80 1.28
N CYS A 393 11.89 21.61 1.37
CA CYS A 393 10.98 21.87 0.26
C CYS A 393 9.65 22.49 0.70
N LYS A 394 8.96 23.11 -0.26
CA LYS A 394 7.59 23.62 -0.16
C LYS A 394 6.79 23.13 -1.36
N GLY A 395 5.47 23.04 -1.30
CA GLY A 395 4.65 22.48 -2.39
C GLY A 395 3.59 23.43 -2.91
N ARG A 396 3.16 23.26 -4.17
CA ARG A 396 2.11 24.07 -4.82
C ARG A 396 0.75 23.39 -4.89
N THR A 397 0.68 22.10 -4.60
CA THR A 397 -0.58 21.37 -4.56
C THR A 397 -0.69 20.68 -3.23
N LEU A 398 -1.77 20.94 -2.51
CA LEU A 398 -2.09 20.29 -1.24
C LEU A 398 -3.17 19.24 -1.47
N CYS A 399 -2.93 18.03 -0.99
CA CYS A 399 -3.84 16.90 -1.06
C CYS A 399 -4.23 16.49 0.36
N LEU A 400 -5.54 16.45 0.63
CA LEU A 400 -6.14 15.83 1.79
C LEU A 400 -6.52 14.40 1.43
N LYS A 401 -6.03 13.44 2.22
CA LYS A 401 -6.42 12.03 2.17
C LYS A 401 -7.19 11.70 3.43
N VAL A 402 -8.36 11.09 3.27
CA VAL A 402 -9.14 10.53 4.38
C VAL A 402 -9.47 9.07 4.11
N LYS A 403 -9.58 8.27 5.17
CA LYS A 403 -10.13 6.91 5.10
C LYS A 403 -11.32 6.82 6.03
N LEU A 404 -12.44 6.33 5.52
CA LEU A 404 -13.63 6.10 6.32
C LEU A 404 -13.42 4.92 7.27
N HIS A 405 -14.25 4.82 8.31
CA HIS A 405 -14.26 3.66 9.21
C HIS A 405 -14.49 2.32 8.47
N THR A 406 -15.17 2.37 7.33
CA THR A 406 -15.46 1.32 6.35
C THR A 406 -14.32 1.07 5.34
N PHE A 407 -13.16 1.71 5.52
CA PHE A 407 -11.91 1.52 4.76
C PHE A 407 -11.88 2.08 3.33
N GLU A 408 -12.94 2.71 2.84
CA GLU A 408 -12.88 3.52 1.62
C GLU A 408 -11.93 4.70 1.82
N VAL A 409 -11.14 5.00 0.78
CA VAL A 409 -10.16 6.08 0.78
C VAL A 409 -10.64 7.15 -0.17
N PHE A 410 -10.65 8.39 0.29
CA PHE A 410 -10.94 9.56 -0.52
C PHE A 410 -9.75 10.50 -0.50
N THR A 411 -9.46 11.05 -1.67
CA THR A 411 -8.46 12.11 -1.83
C THR A 411 -9.13 13.32 -2.47
N ARG A 412 -8.74 14.50 -2.01
CA ARG A 412 -9.14 15.79 -2.57
C ARG A 412 -7.91 16.67 -2.60
N GLN A 413 -7.78 17.50 -3.63
CA GLN A 413 -6.61 18.36 -3.77
C GLN A 413 -6.99 19.78 -4.18
N VAL A 414 -6.11 20.72 -3.84
CA VAL A 414 -6.20 22.12 -4.24
C VAL A 414 -4.82 22.59 -4.69
N VAL A 415 -4.79 23.32 -5.81
CA VAL A 415 -3.60 24.04 -6.26
C VAL A 415 -3.61 25.41 -5.58
N VAL A 416 -2.53 25.75 -4.91
CA VAL A 416 -2.41 27.00 -4.15
C VAL A 416 -1.63 28.06 -4.96
N PRO A 417 -1.97 29.37 -4.84
CA PRO A 417 -1.31 30.42 -5.61
C PRO A 417 0.19 30.59 -5.33
N ARG A 418 0.62 30.28 -4.09
CA ARG A 418 2.02 30.30 -3.66
C ARG A 418 2.40 28.96 -3.06
N ALA A 419 3.66 28.57 -3.19
CA ALA A 419 4.14 27.34 -2.57
C ALA A 419 4.13 27.46 -1.03
N ILE A 420 3.51 26.49 -0.35
CA ILE A 420 3.27 26.47 1.10
C ILE A 420 4.10 25.38 1.78
N HIS A 421 4.37 25.59 3.07
CA HIS A 421 5.08 24.64 3.93
C HIS A 421 4.81 24.85 5.43
N LEU A 422 4.32 26.03 5.82
CA LEU A 422 3.96 26.32 7.21
C LEU A 422 2.66 25.62 7.59
N SER A 423 2.57 25.10 8.82
CA SER A 423 1.39 24.41 9.34
C SER A 423 0.11 25.25 9.24
N ALA A 424 0.18 26.55 9.50
CA ALA A 424 -0.95 27.48 9.37
C ALA A 424 -1.52 27.49 7.94
N ASP A 425 -0.66 27.69 6.93
CA ASP A 425 -1.07 27.67 5.53
C ASP A 425 -1.67 26.30 5.14
N LEU A 426 -0.99 25.20 5.53
CA LEU A 426 -1.44 23.84 5.26
C LEU A 426 -2.83 23.56 5.84
N TYR A 427 -3.07 24.00 7.08
CA TYR A 427 -4.35 23.86 7.76
C TYR A 427 -5.44 24.70 7.09
N ASP A 428 -5.16 25.97 6.78
CA ASP A 428 -6.12 26.92 6.21
C ASP A 428 -6.61 26.48 4.83
N TYR A 429 -5.73 25.87 4.02
CA TYR A 429 -6.13 25.30 2.72
C TYR A 429 -6.79 23.93 2.84
N ALA A 430 -6.45 23.11 3.84
CA ALA A 430 -7.06 21.79 4.01
C ALA A 430 -8.44 21.82 4.68
N LEU A 431 -8.70 22.79 5.58
CA LEU A 431 -9.95 22.88 6.33
C LEU A 431 -11.19 23.05 5.44
N PRO A 432 -11.19 23.91 4.40
CA PRO A 432 -12.31 23.99 3.45
C PRO A 432 -12.57 22.67 2.74
N ILE A 433 -11.52 21.92 2.41
CA ILE A 433 -11.63 20.60 1.77
C ILE A 433 -12.31 19.60 2.71
N LEU A 434 -11.88 19.56 3.97
CA LEU A 434 -12.50 18.71 4.99
C LEU A 434 -13.97 19.10 5.21
N THR A 435 -14.26 20.40 5.33
CA THR A 435 -15.62 20.91 5.54
C THR A 435 -16.53 20.53 4.37
N LYS A 436 -16.04 20.62 3.14
CA LYS A 436 -16.78 20.18 1.95
C LYS A 436 -17.07 18.68 1.98
N LEU A 437 -16.11 17.85 2.40
CA LEU A 437 -16.32 16.41 2.57
C LEU A 437 -17.37 16.12 3.66
N GLU A 438 -17.38 16.86 4.77
CA GLU A 438 -18.42 16.74 5.80
C GLU A 438 -19.82 17.07 5.27
N GLN A 439 -19.93 18.00 4.31
CA GLN A 439 -21.19 18.35 3.65
C GLN A 439 -21.62 17.31 2.61
N GLU A 440 -20.68 16.81 1.80
CA GLU A 440 -20.93 15.75 0.80
C GLU A 440 -21.34 14.42 1.45
N MET A 441 -20.87 14.18 2.68
CA MET A 441 -21.05 12.90 3.39
C MET A 441 -21.63 13.12 4.81
N PRO A 442 -22.96 13.24 4.95
CA PRO A 442 -23.61 13.34 6.25
C PRO A 442 -23.23 12.15 7.15
N GLY A 443 -22.80 12.45 8.39
CA GLY A 443 -22.37 11.42 9.33
C GLY A 443 -20.95 10.89 9.08
N LEU A 444 -20.10 11.67 8.41
CA LEU A 444 -18.69 11.35 8.13
C LEU A 444 -17.98 10.77 9.36
N ARG A 445 -17.42 9.57 9.20
CA ARG A 445 -16.71 8.83 10.24
C ARG A 445 -15.37 8.37 9.69
N LEU A 446 -14.29 8.96 10.18
CA LEU A 446 -12.92 8.74 9.69
C LEU A 446 -12.12 7.84 10.62
N ARG A 447 -11.17 7.10 10.05
CA ARG A 447 -10.15 6.30 10.75
C ARG A 447 -8.72 6.64 10.35
N LEU A 448 -8.54 7.41 9.27
CA LEU A 448 -7.25 7.93 8.83
C LEU A 448 -7.46 9.29 8.21
N MET A 449 -6.52 10.18 8.46
CA MET A 449 -6.41 11.46 7.81
C MET A 449 -4.93 11.71 7.52
N GLY A 450 -4.63 12.35 6.40
CA GLY A 450 -3.28 12.71 6.00
C GLY A 450 -3.26 13.89 5.05
N LEU A 451 -2.13 14.60 5.05
CA LEU A 451 -1.84 15.68 4.11
C LEU A 451 -0.61 15.30 3.29
N ARG A 452 -0.66 15.61 2.01
CA ARG A 452 0.45 15.44 1.06
C ARG A 452 0.58 16.72 0.25
N VAL A 453 1.81 17.20 0.05
CA VAL A 453 2.09 18.25 -0.93
C VAL A 453 2.88 17.70 -2.12
N THR A 454 2.55 18.19 -3.31
CA THR A 454 3.23 17.88 -4.57
C THR A 454 3.65 19.17 -5.28
N HIS A 455 4.30 19.05 -6.44
CA HIS A 455 4.92 20.17 -7.17
C HIS A 455 5.89 20.92 -6.24
N LEU A 456 6.89 20.17 -5.79
CA LEU A 456 7.83 20.64 -4.79
C LEU A 456 8.75 21.72 -5.38
N VAL A 457 9.07 22.70 -4.55
CA VAL A 457 10.03 23.76 -4.83
C VAL A 457 11.06 23.70 -3.70
N SER A 458 12.32 23.58 -4.07
CA SER A 458 13.42 23.58 -3.10
C SER A 458 13.46 24.88 -2.31
N THR A 459 13.72 24.78 -1.00
CA THR A 459 14.02 25.91 -0.13
C THR A 459 15.51 26.08 0.13
N LYS A 460 16.35 25.20 -0.43
CA LYS A 460 17.81 25.36 -0.41
C LYS A 460 18.17 26.70 -1.02
N LYS A 461 19.04 27.46 -0.33
CA LYS A 461 19.57 28.71 -0.89
C LYS A 461 20.25 28.36 -2.22
N PRO A 462 19.90 29.01 -3.34
CA PRO A 462 20.66 28.83 -4.56
C PRO A 462 22.10 29.22 -4.25
N ASP A 463 23.05 28.38 -4.66
CA ASP A 463 24.47 28.70 -4.58
C ASP A 463 24.70 29.95 -5.45
N THR A 464 24.76 31.11 -4.81
CA THR A 464 24.88 32.39 -5.49
C THR A 464 26.18 32.46 -6.30
N MET A 465 27.23 31.71 -5.92
CA MET A 465 28.46 31.66 -6.70
C MET A 465 28.29 30.87 -8.01
N LYS A 466 27.56 29.74 -7.99
CA LYS A 466 27.17 29.04 -9.22
C LYS A 466 26.22 29.85 -10.09
N PHE A 467 25.32 30.62 -9.49
CA PHE A 467 24.38 31.49 -10.22
C PHE A 467 25.08 32.65 -10.96
N PHE A 468 26.15 33.21 -10.39
CA PHE A 468 26.96 34.26 -11.02
C PHE A 468 28.15 33.73 -11.83
N GLY A 469 28.26 32.42 -12.05
CA GLY A 469 29.32 31.82 -12.86
C GLY A 469 30.72 31.83 -12.23
N PHE A 470 30.84 32.11 -10.94
CA PHE A 470 32.11 32.00 -10.22
C PHE A 470 32.33 30.54 -9.84
N GLN A 471 33.08 29.82 -10.68
CA GLN A 471 33.64 28.54 -10.28
C GLN A 471 34.64 28.80 -9.15
N SER A 472 34.36 28.27 -7.94
CA SER A 472 35.39 28.17 -6.92
C SER A 472 36.43 27.18 -7.42
N HIS A 473 37.59 27.67 -7.87
CA HIS A 473 38.76 26.84 -8.10
C HIS A 473 39.12 26.16 -6.76
N ARG A 474 38.76 24.89 -6.62
CA ARG A 474 39.53 23.98 -5.76
C ARG A 474 40.78 23.61 -6.56
N PRO A 475 41.98 23.64 -5.95
CA PRO A 475 43.17 23.15 -6.63
C PRO A 475 43.06 21.62 -6.74
N GLU A 476 42.85 21.10 -7.95
CA GLU A 476 43.10 19.69 -8.25
C GLU A 476 44.60 19.51 -8.55
N PRO A 477 45.20 18.36 -8.19
CA PRO A 477 46.58 18.03 -8.56
C PRO A 477 46.66 17.76 -10.08
N GLU A 478 47.73 18.25 -10.70
CA GLU A 478 48.02 18.13 -12.13
C GLU A 478 48.17 16.67 -12.58
N GLU A 479 47.35 16.22 -13.55
CA GLU A 479 47.73 15.13 -14.45
C GLU A 479 47.32 15.42 -15.90
N GLN A 480 48.15 14.90 -16.80
CA GLN A 480 48.42 15.41 -18.13
C GLN A 480 47.38 15.05 -19.19
N SER A 481 47.21 15.98 -20.13
CA SER A 481 46.36 15.91 -21.31
C SER A 481 46.69 14.76 -22.25
N SER A 482 45.67 14.03 -22.71
CA SER A 482 45.62 13.55 -24.09
C SER A 482 44.20 13.60 -24.66
N SER A 483 44.14 14.05 -25.90
CA SER A 483 42.95 14.44 -26.67
C SER A 483 42.15 13.24 -27.19
N GLY A 484 40.82 13.26 -27.03
CA GLY A 484 39.92 12.27 -27.60
C GLY A 484 38.49 12.79 -27.85
N LEU A 485 38.21 13.04 -29.12
CA LEU A 485 36.93 13.23 -29.83
C LEU A 485 35.61 13.07 -29.04
N LYS A 486 34.81 14.15 -29.05
CA LYS A 486 33.41 14.21 -28.58
C LYS A 486 32.52 13.27 -29.40
N ARG A 487 32.01 12.21 -28.77
CA ARG A 487 30.77 11.55 -29.19
C ARG A 487 29.60 12.19 -28.46
N LYS A 488 28.57 12.54 -29.23
CA LYS A 488 27.30 13.11 -28.75
C LYS A 488 26.57 12.01 -27.96
N ALA A 489 26.56 12.12 -26.64
CA ALA A 489 25.74 11.28 -25.79
C ALA A 489 24.26 11.62 -26.07
N ILE A 490 23.47 10.58 -26.31
CA ILE A 490 22.02 10.65 -26.27
C ILE A 490 21.68 10.66 -24.78
N ASP A 491 20.98 11.70 -24.33
CA ASP A 491 20.48 11.83 -22.97
C ASP A 491 19.47 10.69 -22.72
N ASP A 492 19.94 9.62 -22.10
CA ASP A 492 19.10 8.62 -21.46
C ASP A 492 18.71 9.22 -20.10
N GLU A 493 17.65 10.04 -20.11
CA GLU A 493 17.04 10.49 -18.88
C GLU A 493 16.66 9.23 -18.09
N GLY A 494 17.27 9.09 -16.91
CA GLY A 494 16.97 8.04 -15.95
C GLY A 494 15.55 8.21 -15.41
N GLU A 495 14.57 7.96 -16.27
CA GLU A 495 13.20 7.72 -15.89
C GLU A 495 13.21 6.45 -15.05
N TRP A 496 13.15 6.63 -13.74
CA TRP A 496 12.43 5.67 -12.91
C TRP A 496 11.17 5.28 -13.67
N GLU A 497 10.82 4.00 -13.62
CA GLU A 497 9.46 3.57 -13.91
C GLU A 497 8.53 4.52 -13.16
N GLN A 498 8.01 5.55 -13.85
CA GLN A 498 7.17 6.55 -13.25
C GLN A 498 5.84 5.85 -13.10
N TRP A 499 5.62 5.25 -11.93
CA TRP A 499 4.33 4.73 -11.53
C TRP A 499 3.48 5.92 -11.08
N PRO A 500 2.43 6.32 -11.82
CA PRO A 500 1.45 7.23 -11.27
C PRO A 500 0.59 6.39 -10.32
N GLU A 501 0.77 6.57 -9.01
CA GLU A 501 -0.29 6.16 -8.05
C GLU A 501 -1.63 6.81 -8.40
N ASP A 502 -1.60 7.92 -9.15
CA ASP A 502 -2.76 8.74 -9.51
C ASP A 502 -3.51 8.26 -10.77
N GLU A 503 -3.01 7.28 -11.56
CA GLU A 503 -3.76 6.73 -12.73
C GLU A 503 -4.43 5.38 -12.45
N PHE A 504 -4.10 4.70 -11.34
CA PHE A 504 -4.83 3.51 -10.88
C PHE A 504 -6.00 3.83 -9.94
N ARG A 505 -6.25 5.12 -9.63
CA ARG A 505 -7.28 5.52 -8.67
C ARG A 505 -8.58 6.05 -9.26
N ASP A 506 -8.66 6.33 -10.55
CA ASP A 506 -9.86 6.91 -11.17
C ASP A 506 -10.35 6.10 -12.39
N PHE A 507 -10.46 4.77 -12.25
CA PHE A 507 -11.29 3.94 -13.15
C PHE A 507 -12.53 3.33 -12.46
N ASP A 508 -12.90 3.88 -11.31
CA ASP A 508 -14.07 3.51 -10.50
C ASP A 508 -15.29 4.44 -10.74
N SER A 509 -15.28 5.27 -11.80
CA SER A 509 -16.46 6.01 -12.27
C SER A 509 -16.96 5.45 -13.60
N PRO A 510 -18.24 5.05 -13.73
CA PRO A 510 -18.81 4.66 -15.01
C PRO A 510 -19.09 5.92 -15.84
N GLY A 511 -18.22 6.19 -16.80
CA GLY A 511 -18.42 7.26 -17.78
C GLY A 511 -17.14 8.04 -18.01
N ASP A 512 -16.38 7.60 -19.01
CA ASP A 512 -15.64 8.44 -19.98
C ASP A 512 -14.46 7.65 -20.54
N LEU A 513 -14.69 7.03 -21.70
CA LEU A 513 -13.63 6.79 -22.68
C LEU A 513 -14.08 7.43 -24.01
N PRO A 514 -13.13 7.92 -24.82
CA PRO A 514 -13.44 8.80 -25.94
C PRO A 514 -14.13 8.03 -27.06
N ILE A 515 -15.32 8.49 -27.46
CA ILE A 515 -15.98 8.07 -28.70
C ILE A 515 -15.26 8.80 -29.84
N THR A 516 -14.61 8.04 -30.73
CA THR A 516 -14.16 8.56 -32.03
C THR A 516 -15.36 8.67 -32.98
N PRO A 517 -15.47 9.75 -33.78
CA PRO A 517 -16.70 10.07 -34.50
C PRO A 517 -16.75 9.43 -35.89
N GLU A 518 -17.53 8.37 -36.06
CA GLU A 518 -18.17 8.03 -37.34
C GLU A 518 -19.58 7.51 -37.02
N ASP A 519 -20.53 8.44 -36.99
CA ASP A 519 -21.86 8.30 -37.59
C ASP A 519 -22.74 9.47 -37.11
N THR A 520 -22.77 10.51 -37.94
CA THR A 520 -23.73 11.60 -37.86
C THR A 520 -25.00 11.18 -38.58
N SER A 521 -26.11 11.06 -37.86
CA SER A 521 -27.41 11.53 -38.36
C SER A 521 -28.44 11.66 -37.23
N ASP A 522 -29.13 12.80 -37.26
CA ASP A 522 -30.52 12.97 -36.86
C ASP A 522 -30.88 12.94 -35.36
N PHE A 523 -30.80 14.10 -34.69
CA PHE A 523 -31.94 15.04 -34.54
C PHE A 523 -31.61 16.16 -33.53
N SER A 524 -32.18 17.33 -33.82
CA SER A 524 -31.98 18.64 -33.21
C SER A 524 -32.77 18.86 -31.90
N PRO A 525 -32.50 19.97 -31.15
CA PRO A 525 -32.68 20.04 -29.71
C PRO A 525 -33.96 20.78 -29.28
N VAL A 526 -34.47 20.47 -28.08
CA VAL A 526 -35.47 21.32 -27.41
C VAL A 526 -34.98 21.67 -26.00
N ARG A 527 -34.67 22.96 -25.80
CA ARG A 527 -34.61 23.61 -24.49
C ARG A 527 -36.02 23.75 -23.93
N ARG A 528 -36.22 23.61 -22.61
CA ARG A 528 -37.06 24.52 -21.80
C ARG A 528 -36.95 24.29 -20.29
N HIS A 529 -37.05 25.42 -19.59
CA HIS A 529 -37.02 25.62 -18.14
C HIS A 529 -38.16 24.92 -17.36
N GLY A 530 -37.82 24.46 -16.15
CA GLY A 530 -38.47 24.80 -14.86
C GLY A 530 -39.87 24.28 -14.53
N LYS A 531 -40.00 23.55 -13.41
CA LYS A 531 -40.84 23.89 -12.23
C LYS A 531 -40.84 22.79 -11.16
N GLU A 532 -40.83 23.21 -9.90
CA GLU A 532 -41.13 22.43 -8.69
C GLU A 532 -42.54 21.83 -8.73
N ILE A 533 -42.69 20.60 -8.26
CA ILE A 533 -43.98 20.00 -7.86
C ILE A 533 -43.76 19.20 -6.55
N ALA A 534 -44.59 19.51 -5.55
CA ALA A 534 -44.65 18.91 -4.22
C ALA A 534 -45.26 17.48 -4.22
N PRO A 535 -45.05 16.66 -3.17
CA PRO A 535 -45.39 15.24 -3.17
C PRO A 535 -46.84 14.98 -2.71
N ASN A 536 -47.43 13.87 -3.17
CA ASN A 536 -48.67 13.30 -2.62
C ASN A 536 -48.82 11.82 -3.07
N PRO A 537 -49.71 11.00 -2.47
CA PRO A 537 -49.61 10.38 -1.15
C PRO A 537 -49.60 8.83 -1.21
N THR A 538 -49.30 8.21 -0.07
CA THR A 538 -49.22 6.76 0.21
C THR A 538 -50.47 5.94 -0.13
N MET A 539 -50.28 4.76 -0.75
CA MET A 539 -51.27 3.67 -0.80
C MET A 539 -50.95 2.58 0.24
N LYS A 540 -51.97 2.17 1.00
CA LYS A 540 -51.93 1.09 2.01
C LYS A 540 -51.98 -0.28 1.34
N SER A 541 -51.11 -1.21 1.78
CA SER A 541 -51.20 -2.65 1.53
C SER A 541 -52.03 -3.36 2.62
N PRO A 542 -52.67 -4.50 2.31
CA PRO A 542 -53.54 -5.24 3.25
C PRO A 542 -52.74 -6.06 4.29
N PRO A 543 -53.35 -6.46 5.43
CA PRO A 543 -52.63 -7.00 6.57
C PRO A 543 -52.13 -8.42 6.29
N ARG A 544 -50.82 -8.64 6.46
CA ARG A 544 -50.22 -9.98 6.52
C ARG A 544 -50.37 -10.52 7.94
N GLU A 545 -50.85 -11.75 8.07
CA GLU A 545 -50.80 -12.51 9.32
C GLU A 545 -49.34 -12.64 9.76
N GLU A 546 -49.00 -12.04 10.90
CA GLU A 546 -47.67 -12.12 11.50
C GLU A 546 -47.50 -13.49 12.17
N SER A 547 -46.65 -14.33 11.60
CA SER A 547 -46.17 -15.52 12.31
C SER A 547 -45.33 -15.07 13.51
N LEU A 548 -45.40 -15.83 14.60
CA LEU A 548 -44.63 -15.58 15.82
C LEU A 548 -43.62 -16.71 16.02
N TRP A 549 -42.43 -16.39 16.51
CA TRP A 549 -41.39 -17.33 16.89
C TRP A 549 -41.26 -17.42 18.40
N ASP A 550 -41.32 -18.62 18.96
CA ASP A 550 -41.17 -18.82 20.40
C ASP A 550 -39.69 -18.82 20.81
N CYS A 551 -39.34 -17.98 21.78
CA CYS A 551 -37.99 -17.97 22.35
C CYS A 551 -37.69 -19.26 23.11
N PRO A 552 -36.61 -20.01 22.79
CA PRO A 552 -36.31 -21.30 23.41
C PRO A 552 -35.88 -21.20 24.89
N ILE A 553 -35.57 -20.00 25.39
CA ILE A 553 -35.08 -19.80 26.76
C ILE A 553 -36.21 -19.44 27.72
N CYS A 554 -37.13 -18.56 27.29
CA CYS A 554 -38.22 -18.10 28.15
C CYS A 554 -39.63 -18.49 27.67
N GLY A 555 -39.74 -19.15 26.50
CA GLY A 555 -40.99 -19.63 25.92
C GLY A 555 -41.95 -18.52 25.48
N ARG A 556 -41.48 -17.27 25.31
CA ARG A 556 -42.33 -16.15 24.91
C ARG A 556 -42.34 -16.00 23.38
N PRO A 557 -43.52 -15.85 22.75
CA PRO A 557 -43.62 -15.57 21.32
C PRO A 557 -43.07 -14.17 21.02
N GLN A 558 -42.26 -14.07 19.96
CA GLN A 558 -41.66 -12.85 19.42
C GLN A 558 -42.06 -12.71 17.95
N ALA A 559 -42.01 -11.49 17.42
CA ALA A 559 -42.26 -11.25 16.00
C ALA A 559 -41.26 -12.02 15.11
N THR A 560 -41.68 -12.44 13.91
CA THR A 560 -40.80 -12.99 12.85
C THR A 560 -39.91 -11.90 12.25
N ASP A 561 -39.10 -11.28 13.08
CA ASP A 561 -37.99 -10.42 12.69
C ASP A 561 -36.74 -10.99 13.35
N GLU A 562 -35.80 -11.46 12.52
CA GLU A 562 -34.59 -12.13 12.99
C GLU A 562 -33.78 -11.27 13.96
N ARG A 563 -33.77 -9.95 13.77
CA ARG A 563 -32.99 -9.06 14.61
C ARG A 563 -33.64 -8.90 15.98
N VAL A 564 -34.96 -8.67 16.02
CA VAL A 564 -35.71 -8.56 17.28
C VAL A 564 -35.69 -9.89 18.05
N PHE A 565 -35.80 -11.02 17.34
CA PHE A 565 -35.73 -12.35 17.97
C PHE A 565 -34.36 -12.64 18.58
N ASN A 566 -33.28 -12.35 17.86
CA ASN A 566 -31.92 -12.57 18.36
C ASN A 566 -31.58 -11.62 19.53
N ASP A 567 -31.96 -10.34 19.45
CA ASP A 567 -31.77 -9.39 20.55
C ASP A 567 -32.52 -9.84 21.84
N HIS A 568 -33.70 -10.46 21.67
CA HIS A 568 -34.45 -11.04 22.78
C HIS A 568 -33.74 -12.27 23.38
N ILE A 569 -33.23 -13.18 22.54
CA ILE A 569 -32.48 -14.36 22.99
C ILE A 569 -31.23 -13.94 23.79
N ASP A 570 -30.46 -12.97 23.29
CA ASP A 570 -29.26 -12.47 23.97
C ASP A 570 -29.58 -11.84 25.34
N SER A 571 -30.71 -11.13 25.43
CA SER A 571 -31.23 -10.58 26.69
C SER A 571 -31.66 -11.69 27.67
N CYS A 572 -32.23 -12.78 27.18
CA CYS A 572 -32.62 -13.92 28.00
C CYS A 572 -31.40 -14.68 28.55
N LEU A 573 -30.37 -14.91 27.74
CA LEU A 573 -29.12 -15.55 28.17
C LEU A 573 -28.42 -14.73 29.26
N SER A 574 -28.26 -13.42 29.03
CA SER A 574 -27.60 -12.53 30.00
C SER A 574 -28.33 -12.45 31.33
N ARG A 575 -29.67 -12.49 31.35
CA ARG A 575 -30.46 -12.54 32.60
C ARG A 575 -30.25 -13.82 33.40
N GLN A 576 -30.05 -14.95 32.75
CA GLN A 576 -29.77 -16.23 33.41
C GLN A 576 -28.38 -16.22 34.04
N THR A 577 -27.38 -15.70 33.31
CA THR A 577 -26.01 -15.50 33.82
C THR A 577 -25.96 -14.53 35.01
N ILE A 578 -26.77 -13.47 34.99
CA ILE A 578 -26.86 -12.52 36.12
C ILE A 578 -27.52 -13.19 37.35
N ARG A 579 -28.53 -14.03 37.15
CA ARG A 579 -29.16 -14.78 38.26
C ARG A 579 -28.21 -15.78 38.89
N GLU A 580 -27.42 -16.48 38.08
CA GLU A 580 -26.40 -17.42 38.56
C GLU A 580 -25.29 -16.72 39.34
N ALA A 581 -24.86 -15.53 38.90
CA ALA A 581 -23.89 -14.70 39.62
C ALA A 581 -24.43 -14.17 40.96
N VAL A 582 -25.71 -13.79 41.03
CA VAL A 582 -26.36 -13.30 42.26
C VAL A 582 -26.60 -14.43 43.27
N HIS A 583 -26.84 -15.66 42.82
CA HIS A 583 -26.96 -16.82 43.70
C HIS A 583 -25.61 -17.31 44.27
N ALA A 584 -24.49 -16.98 43.62
CA ALA A 584 -23.15 -17.35 44.09
C ALA A 584 -22.64 -16.48 45.27
N ASP A 585 -23.15 -15.25 45.43
CA ASP A 585 -22.66 -14.29 46.45
C ASP A 585 -23.47 -14.26 47.76
N GLY A 586 -24.44 -15.18 47.93
CA GLY A 586 -25.27 -15.26 49.13
C GLY A 586 -24.63 -16.06 50.27
N SER A 587 -23.67 -15.51 51.02
CA SER A 587 -23.24 -16.05 52.33
C SER A 587 -22.57 -15.02 53.26
N SER A 588 -23.32 -14.61 54.29
CA SER A 588 -22.94 -14.03 55.60
C SER A 588 -22.41 -12.58 55.70
N ILE A 589 -23.22 -11.73 56.36
CA ILE A 589 -22.87 -10.44 56.98
C ILE A 589 -23.11 -10.57 58.50
N PRO A 590 -22.25 -10.03 59.39
CA PRO A 590 -22.63 -9.61 60.74
C PRO A 590 -22.74 -8.06 60.89
N PRO A 591 -23.49 -7.56 61.89
CA PRO A 591 -24.32 -6.36 61.74
C PRO A 591 -23.66 -5.04 62.21
N ALA A 592 -24.34 -3.96 61.81
CA ALA A 592 -23.95 -2.56 61.92
C ALA A 592 -24.00 -1.94 63.33
N GLN A 593 -23.21 -0.86 63.50
CA GLN A 593 -23.46 0.22 64.46
C GLN A 593 -23.32 1.58 63.74
N GLU A 594 -24.38 2.39 63.81
CA GLU A 594 -24.43 3.84 63.55
C GLU A 594 -24.33 4.61 64.89
N PRO A 595 -24.34 5.97 64.96
CA PRO A 595 -24.09 7.05 63.98
C PRO A 595 -23.15 8.16 64.55
N GLU A 596 -22.82 9.21 63.78
CA GLU A 596 -23.21 10.61 64.08
C GLU A 596 -22.53 11.69 63.22
N VAL A 597 -23.35 12.70 62.88
CA VAL A 597 -23.07 13.94 62.16
C VAL A 597 -22.58 15.03 63.12
N LYS A 598 -21.63 15.88 62.71
CA LYS A 598 -21.52 17.29 63.15
C LYS A 598 -20.52 18.13 62.31
N ARG A 599 -21.00 19.27 61.80
CA ARG A 599 -20.23 20.51 61.51
C ARG A 599 -20.59 21.54 62.60
N PRO A 600 -20.02 22.76 62.67
CA PRO A 600 -18.62 23.22 62.65
C PRO A 600 -18.32 24.13 63.89
N ARG A 601 -17.08 24.63 64.11
CA ARG A 601 -16.76 26.01 64.63
C ARG A 601 -15.26 26.33 64.83
N LEU A 602 -15.01 27.64 64.80
CA LEU A 602 -13.79 28.46 64.72
C LEU A 602 -13.03 28.71 66.04
N ALA A 603 -11.83 29.35 65.89
CA ALA A 603 -11.16 30.39 66.72
C ALA A 603 -9.84 29.92 67.42
N ASP A 604 -8.70 30.63 67.49
CA ASP A 604 -8.23 31.96 67.03
C ASP A 604 -6.72 32.17 67.39
N LYS A 605 -6.11 33.24 66.82
CA LYS A 605 -5.00 34.13 67.30
C LYS A 605 -3.60 34.18 66.64
N LYS A 606 -3.36 35.38 66.06
CA LYS A 606 -2.20 36.33 66.16
C LYS A 606 -0.91 35.95 65.37
N ARG A 607 -0.20 36.84 64.64
CA ARG A 607 0.03 38.30 64.62
C ARG A 607 0.56 38.68 63.21
N GLY A 608 0.15 39.79 62.58
CA GLY A 608 1.07 40.92 62.34
C GLY A 608 1.25 41.28 60.83
N ARG A 609 0.86 42.49 60.45
CA ARG A 609 1.05 43.19 59.15
C ARG A 609 2.12 44.31 59.35
N PRO A 610 2.66 45.05 58.34
CA PRO A 610 1.96 45.80 57.25
C PRO A 610 2.54 45.52 55.82
N ARG A 611 1.78 45.58 54.69
CA ARG A 611 1.18 46.72 53.92
C ARG A 611 2.27 47.59 53.23
N ALA A 612 2.25 48.00 51.96
CA ALA A 612 1.16 48.37 51.01
C ALA A 612 1.76 48.48 49.55
N LEU A 613 1.05 48.13 48.44
CA LEU A 613 0.20 48.98 47.54
C LEU A 613 1.02 50.00 46.68
N ASP A 614 0.83 50.29 45.38
CA ASP A 614 -0.17 49.99 44.33
C ASP A 614 0.34 50.58 42.95
N PRO A 615 -0.44 51.04 41.93
CA PRO A 615 -0.38 50.57 40.53
C PRO A 615 -0.23 51.70 39.46
N LYS A 616 -0.49 51.38 38.17
CA LYS A 616 -0.95 52.20 37.00
C LYS A 616 -0.03 52.04 35.76
N GLN A 617 -0.48 51.54 34.61
CA GLN A 617 -1.44 52.06 33.60
C GLN A 617 -0.67 52.56 32.36
N LYS A 618 -0.87 51.95 31.18
CA LYS A 618 -1.30 52.60 29.91
C LYS A 618 -1.18 51.68 28.69
N GLN A 619 -2.29 51.61 27.95
CA GLN A 619 -2.39 51.29 26.52
C GLN A 619 -1.43 52.12 25.67
N LEU A 620 -1.05 51.60 24.50
CA LEU A 620 -1.19 52.27 23.20
C LEU A 620 -0.90 51.30 22.03
N CYS A 621 -1.84 51.18 21.10
CA CYS A 621 -1.60 50.80 19.71
C CYS A 621 -1.36 52.09 18.89
N PHE A 622 -0.58 52.03 17.81
CA PHE A 622 -0.92 52.48 16.44
C PHE A 622 0.25 52.15 15.47
N GLY A 623 -0.10 51.91 14.21
CA GLY A 623 0.77 51.30 13.19
C GLY A 623 1.68 52.25 12.41
N GLY A 624 2.33 51.64 11.42
CA GLY A 624 3.16 52.21 10.35
C GLY A 624 3.36 51.13 9.30
#